data_AF-A0A5N6YE44-F1
#
_entry.id   AF-A0A5N6YE44-F1
#
_cell.length_a   1.000
_cell.length_b   1.000
_cell.length_c   1.000
_cell.angle_alpha   90.00
_cell.angle_beta   90.00
_cell.angle_gamma   90.00
#
_symmetry.space_group_name_H-M   'P 1'
#
loop_
_entity.id
_entity.type
_entity.pdbx_description
1 polymer ?
#
loop_
_entity_poly.entity_id
_entity_poly.type
_entity_poly.pdbx_seq_one_letter_code
_entity_poly.pdbx_strand_id
1 'polypeptide(L)'
;MFKMDAKGGMTDADENGWQTSELYFTKADHLLSKESGAPRLESVQARFLMVLYLLSSSRAHRAWFTLGTTIQLIMALGLHSRRRNRDTAEVSLIQQECQRRVVWCSYTLDKYLSLMLGTPRLWHDEDLDERLPARANDEDISADRILPPTRDCVMDAAIFHALLARVLSQAAKEPYVVAGITDREEINTIRALCERVAEWQAKLPPFLSGVIHSSSLIPLFKRQLTVLQLARYHALMFITRPLLLRNYGQIWTDRETSYVQYLRVCLTAAKDTVELITTFARDNQLFPAFWYSQYIAFNALSIIYIYLIQVQSNRILPLSQTYVATEGGLNNGFGFDDSTLYVLAETAQYHLTHATARNAPSWKYGAILQSLRRELERLGAPCDHVAMNVPPEHQGEPRIQSRNLDNTGLGATIPPSQPEPRYHDPFPIDAQTLPLFDTFTLDNDLILDLWSQLDSLPISAYPAYS
;
A
#
# COMPACT_ATOMS: atom_id res chain seq x y z
N MET A 1 -17.33 -7.69 3.23
CA MET A 1 -16.08 -6.92 3.49
C MET A 1 -16.29 -5.42 3.63
N PHE A 2 -17.29 -4.84 2.95
CA PHE A 2 -17.74 -3.48 3.19
C PHE A 2 -19.27 -3.45 3.25
N LYS A 3 -19.85 -2.40 3.85
CA LYS A 3 -21.28 -2.11 3.83
C LYS A 3 -21.49 -0.64 3.43
N MET A 4 -22.66 -0.33 2.90
CA MET A 4 -23.07 1.06 2.74
C MET A 4 -23.72 1.52 4.04
N ASP A 5 -23.29 2.67 4.55
CA ASP A 5 -23.96 3.35 5.65
C ASP A 5 -25.27 4.02 5.18
N ALA A 6 -26.04 4.54 6.12
CA ALA A 6 -27.32 5.20 5.83
C ALA A 6 -27.19 6.47 4.95
N LYS A 7 -25.97 6.99 4.76
CA LYS A 7 -25.66 8.16 3.94
C LYS A 7 -25.07 7.77 2.57
N GLY A 8 -25.00 6.47 2.27
CA GLY A 8 -24.39 5.96 1.03
C GLY A 8 -22.85 5.97 1.05
N GLY A 9 -22.24 6.23 2.21
CA GLY A 9 -20.81 6.06 2.45
C GLY A 9 -20.46 4.59 2.58
N MET A 10 -19.35 4.17 2.00
CA MET A 10 -18.90 2.78 2.06
C MET A 10 -17.97 2.63 3.26
N THR A 11 -18.35 1.78 4.23
CA THR A 11 -17.61 1.52 5.47
C THR A 11 -17.20 0.06 5.54
N ASP A 12 -16.31 -0.28 6.46
CA ASP A 12 -15.92 -1.67 6.68
C ASP A 12 -17.06 -2.55 7.18
N ALA A 13 -16.99 -3.83 6.84
CA ALA A 13 -17.94 -4.81 7.32
C ALA A 13 -17.85 -4.95 8.85
N ASP A 14 -19.02 -5.04 9.49
CA ASP A 14 -19.12 -5.47 10.87
C ASP A 14 -18.88 -6.98 10.99
N GLU A 15 -18.89 -7.48 12.23
CA GLU A 15 -18.68 -8.89 12.56
C GLU A 15 -19.59 -9.83 11.73
N ASN A 16 -20.87 -9.47 11.60
CA ASN A 16 -21.82 -10.25 10.80
C ASN A 16 -21.48 -10.23 9.30
N GLY A 17 -21.07 -9.08 8.77
CA GLY A 17 -20.60 -8.95 7.39
C GLY A 17 -19.34 -9.78 7.12
N TRP A 18 -18.44 -9.91 8.10
CA TRP A 18 -17.28 -10.80 8.02
C TRP A 18 -17.65 -12.27 8.04
N GLN A 19 -18.48 -12.70 8.99
CA GLN A 19 -18.96 -14.09 9.07
C GLN A 19 -19.68 -14.52 7.79
N THR A 20 -20.52 -13.64 7.23
CA THR A 20 -21.19 -13.88 5.94
C THR A 20 -20.20 -14.00 4.80
N SER A 21 -19.16 -13.15 4.77
CA SER A 21 -18.13 -13.22 3.74
C SER A 21 -17.33 -14.53 3.80
N GLU A 22 -16.98 -15.01 5.01
CA GLU A 22 -16.27 -16.28 5.19
C GLU A 22 -17.14 -17.49 4.80
N LEU A 23 -18.45 -17.44 5.06
CA LEU A 23 -19.40 -18.46 4.62
C LEU A 23 -19.43 -18.56 3.08
N TYR A 24 -19.53 -17.43 2.38
CA TYR A 24 -19.53 -17.41 0.92
C TYR A 24 -18.19 -17.87 0.34
N PHE A 25 -17.07 -17.46 0.95
CA PHE A 25 -15.75 -17.93 0.56
C PHE A 25 -15.63 -19.44 0.70
N THR A 26 -16.00 -20.01 1.85
CA THR A 26 -15.94 -21.46 2.10
C THR A 26 -16.80 -22.24 1.11
N LYS A 27 -17.99 -21.71 0.79
CA LYS A 27 -18.88 -22.33 -0.20
C LYS A 27 -18.29 -22.26 -1.61
N ALA A 28 -17.69 -21.14 -2.00
CA ALA A 28 -17.03 -21.00 -3.29
C ALA A 28 -15.84 -21.95 -3.43
N ASP A 29 -14.98 -22.03 -2.40
CA ASP A 29 -13.83 -22.96 -2.33
C ASP A 29 -14.28 -24.42 -2.47
N HIS A 30 -15.37 -24.80 -1.80
CA HIS A 30 -15.95 -26.14 -1.90
C HIS A 30 -16.52 -26.45 -3.29
N LEU A 31 -17.15 -25.47 -3.96
CA LEU A 31 -17.69 -25.69 -5.31
C LEU A 31 -16.58 -25.75 -6.36
N LEU A 32 -15.56 -24.90 -6.23
CA LEU A 32 -14.42 -24.86 -7.15
C LEU A 32 -13.47 -26.04 -6.99
N SER A 33 -13.40 -26.67 -5.82
CA SER A 33 -12.64 -27.92 -5.62
C SER A 33 -13.32 -29.14 -6.25
N LYS A 34 -14.62 -29.06 -6.56
CA LYS A 34 -15.36 -30.11 -7.29
C LYS A 34 -15.39 -29.91 -8.80
N GLU A 35 -14.85 -28.80 -9.29
CA GLU A 35 -14.76 -28.54 -10.72
C GLU A 35 -13.99 -29.67 -11.41
N SER A 36 -14.63 -30.30 -12.39
CA SER A 36 -14.05 -31.38 -13.18
C SER A 36 -14.21 -31.04 -14.66
N GLY A 37 -13.18 -31.32 -15.44
CA GLY A 37 -13.15 -31.03 -16.88
C GLY A 37 -12.36 -29.76 -17.23
N ALA A 38 -12.62 -29.22 -18.42
CA ALA A 38 -11.92 -28.05 -18.93
C ALA A 38 -12.27 -26.78 -18.12
N PRO A 39 -11.29 -25.88 -17.89
CA PRO A 39 -11.54 -24.63 -17.18
C PRO A 39 -12.56 -23.77 -17.91
N ARG A 40 -13.24 -22.90 -17.16
CA ARG A 40 -14.23 -21.95 -17.68
C ARG A 40 -13.90 -20.54 -17.21
N LEU A 41 -14.40 -19.54 -17.93
CA LEU A 41 -14.18 -18.13 -17.56
C LEU A 41 -14.76 -17.82 -16.19
N GLU A 42 -15.95 -18.36 -15.89
CA GLU A 42 -16.67 -18.12 -14.64
C GLU A 42 -15.89 -18.66 -13.44
N SER A 43 -15.24 -19.83 -13.56
CA SER A 43 -14.42 -20.39 -12.49
C SER A 43 -13.14 -19.61 -12.27
N VAL A 44 -12.52 -19.10 -13.35
CA VAL A 44 -11.40 -18.15 -13.26
C VAL A 44 -11.82 -16.87 -12.53
N GLN A 45 -12.95 -16.27 -12.90
CA GLN A 45 -13.47 -15.07 -12.24
C GLN A 45 -13.79 -15.32 -10.76
N ALA A 46 -14.40 -16.45 -10.43
CA ALA A 46 -14.68 -16.84 -9.05
C ALA A 46 -13.40 -17.01 -8.22
N ARG A 47 -12.38 -17.69 -8.76
CA ARG A 47 -11.07 -17.83 -8.09
C ARG A 47 -10.37 -16.48 -7.93
N PHE A 48 -10.45 -15.59 -8.91
CA PHE A 48 -9.90 -14.23 -8.78
C PHE A 48 -10.59 -13.44 -7.66
N LEU A 49 -11.92 -13.53 -7.53
CA LEU A 49 -12.64 -12.93 -6.40
C LEU A 49 -12.23 -13.53 -5.05
N MET A 50 -11.96 -14.84 -5.00
CA MET A 50 -11.39 -15.48 -3.81
C MET A 50 -10.00 -14.94 -3.46
N VAL A 51 -9.14 -14.67 -4.45
CA VAL A 51 -7.83 -14.02 -4.21
C VAL A 51 -8.04 -12.66 -3.54
N LEU A 52 -8.95 -11.83 -4.07
CA LEU A 52 -9.23 -10.52 -3.48
C LEU A 52 -9.72 -10.65 -2.03
N TYR A 53 -10.61 -11.61 -1.76
CA TYR A 53 -11.09 -11.91 -0.41
C TYR A 53 -9.97 -12.35 0.54
N LEU A 54 -9.08 -13.24 0.08
CA LEU A 54 -7.94 -13.73 0.86
C LEU A 54 -6.99 -12.57 1.22
N LEU A 55 -6.74 -11.64 0.30
CA LEU A 55 -5.86 -10.48 0.56
C LEU A 55 -6.44 -9.56 1.64
N SER A 56 -7.72 -9.21 1.54
CA SER A 56 -8.42 -8.37 2.52
C SER A 56 -8.65 -9.05 3.87
N SER A 57 -8.66 -10.38 3.91
CA SER A 57 -8.67 -11.18 5.15
C SER A 57 -7.27 -11.57 5.60
N SER A 58 -6.24 -10.91 5.06
CA SER A 58 -4.86 -11.01 5.52
C SER A 58 -4.20 -12.39 5.36
N ARG A 59 -4.67 -13.15 4.36
CA ARG A 59 -4.17 -14.48 3.98
C ARG A 59 -3.34 -14.39 2.69
N ALA A 60 -2.33 -13.50 2.68
CA ALA A 60 -1.58 -13.13 1.47
C ALA A 60 -0.90 -14.33 0.77
N HIS A 61 -0.31 -15.27 1.52
CA HIS A 61 0.30 -16.47 0.92
C HIS A 61 -0.74 -17.38 0.25
N ARG A 62 -1.89 -17.62 0.90
CA ARG A 62 -2.99 -18.39 0.28
C ARG A 62 -3.54 -17.67 -0.95
N ALA A 63 -3.61 -16.34 -0.90
CA ALA A 63 -3.98 -15.52 -2.04
C ALA A 63 -2.99 -15.70 -3.21
N TRP A 64 -1.68 -15.69 -2.93
CA TRP A 64 -0.63 -15.90 -3.92
C TRP A 64 -0.71 -17.28 -4.59
N PHE A 65 -0.86 -18.37 -3.82
CA PHE A 65 -1.06 -19.72 -4.39
C PHE A 65 -2.33 -19.80 -5.26
N THR A 66 -3.41 -19.18 -4.79
CA THR A 66 -4.69 -19.15 -5.51
C THR A 66 -4.59 -18.33 -6.80
N LEU A 67 -3.83 -17.22 -6.77
CA LEU A 67 -3.55 -16.39 -7.94
C LEU A 67 -2.71 -17.16 -8.98
N GLY A 68 -1.69 -17.90 -8.53
CA GLY A 68 -0.89 -18.79 -9.38
C GLY A 68 -1.76 -19.79 -10.13
N THR A 69 -2.65 -20.48 -9.42
CA THR A 69 -3.62 -21.40 -10.05
C THR A 69 -4.53 -20.64 -11.03
N THR A 70 -5.03 -19.46 -10.64
CA THR A 70 -5.92 -18.66 -11.49
C THR A 70 -5.24 -18.26 -12.80
N ILE A 71 -3.98 -17.82 -12.75
CA ILE A 71 -3.19 -17.44 -13.93
C ILE A 71 -2.93 -18.66 -14.82
N GLN A 72 -2.60 -19.82 -14.25
CA GLN A 72 -2.47 -21.06 -15.01
C GLN A 72 -3.76 -21.41 -15.76
N LEU A 73 -4.93 -21.23 -15.15
CA LEU A 73 -6.23 -21.46 -15.81
C LEU A 73 -6.50 -20.42 -16.91
N ILE A 74 -6.13 -19.15 -16.70
CA ILE A 74 -6.19 -18.10 -17.74
C ILE A 74 -5.31 -18.50 -18.95
N MET A 75 -4.12 -19.01 -18.69
CA MET A 75 -3.21 -19.51 -19.73
C MET A 75 -3.76 -20.76 -20.43
N ALA A 76 -4.31 -21.70 -19.67
CA ALA A 76 -4.95 -22.90 -20.17
C ALA A 76 -6.17 -22.60 -21.05
N LEU A 77 -6.89 -21.49 -20.79
CA LEU A 77 -7.97 -20.98 -21.64
C LEU A 77 -7.46 -20.20 -22.87
N GLY A 78 -6.21 -19.74 -22.86
CA GLY A 78 -5.62 -18.99 -23.98
C GLY A 78 -5.88 -17.50 -23.96
N LEU A 79 -6.43 -16.97 -22.86
CA LEU A 79 -6.90 -15.58 -22.79
C LEU A 79 -5.76 -14.55 -22.80
N HIS A 80 -4.51 -15.00 -22.61
CA HIS A 80 -3.31 -14.17 -22.68
C HIS A 80 -2.87 -13.86 -24.12
N SER A 81 -3.35 -14.62 -25.12
CA SER A 81 -2.88 -14.52 -26.50
C SER A 81 -4.02 -14.15 -27.45
N ARG A 82 -3.84 -13.01 -28.12
CA ARG A 82 -4.78 -12.54 -29.14
C ARG A 82 -4.94 -13.51 -30.31
N ARG A 83 -3.88 -14.21 -30.70
CA ARG A 83 -3.92 -15.17 -31.82
C ARG A 83 -4.90 -16.31 -31.55
N ARG A 84 -4.86 -16.83 -30.33
CA ARG A 84 -5.73 -17.93 -29.89
C ARG A 84 -7.19 -17.49 -29.67
N ASN A 85 -7.40 -16.21 -29.32
CA ASN A 85 -8.73 -15.60 -29.25
C ASN A 85 -9.34 -15.24 -30.62
N ARG A 86 -8.57 -15.21 -31.72
CA ARG A 86 -9.10 -14.92 -33.06
C ARG A 86 -9.85 -16.09 -33.69
N ASP A 87 -9.52 -17.31 -33.31
CA ASP A 87 -10.10 -18.53 -33.89
C ASP A 87 -11.51 -18.81 -33.35
N THR A 88 -12.01 -18.01 -32.40
CA THR A 88 -13.33 -18.12 -31.77
C THR A 88 -14.29 -17.02 -32.26
N ALA A 89 -14.45 -16.91 -33.58
CA ALA A 89 -15.27 -15.88 -34.24
C ALA A 89 -16.76 -15.81 -33.79
N GLU A 90 -17.24 -16.79 -33.00
CA GLU A 90 -18.60 -16.85 -32.46
C GLU A 90 -18.77 -16.23 -31.06
N VAL A 91 -17.70 -15.72 -30.43
CA VAL A 91 -17.76 -15.18 -29.06
C VAL A 91 -18.19 -13.72 -29.06
N SER A 92 -19.27 -13.41 -28.32
CA SER A 92 -19.78 -12.03 -28.16
C SER A 92 -18.72 -11.06 -27.63
N LEU A 93 -18.80 -9.78 -28.02
CA LEU A 93 -17.87 -8.76 -27.54
C LEU A 93 -17.92 -8.56 -26.02
N ILE A 94 -19.08 -8.76 -25.40
CA ILE A 94 -19.22 -8.77 -23.93
C ILE A 94 -18.29 -9.82 -23.32
N GLN A 95 -18.32 -11.05 -23.85
CA GLN A 95 -17.50 -12.13 -23.33
C GLN A 95 -16.01 -11.90 -23.59
N GLN A 96 -15.65 -11.34 -24.75
CA GLN A 96 -14.26 -10.94 -25.04
C GLN A 96 -13.76 -9.87 -24.05
N GLU A 97 -14.57 -8.87 -23.72
CA GLU A 97 -14.19 -7.87 -22.72
C GLU A 97 -14.10 -8.49 -21.32
N CYS A 98 -14.98 -9.40 -20.93
CA CYS A 98 -14.88 -10.12 -19.65
C CYS A 98 -13.56 -10.90 -19.53
N GLN A 99 -13.17 -11.61 -20.60
CA GLN A 99 -11.90 -12.35 -20.67
C GLN A 99 -10.70 -11.40 -20.54
N ARG A 100 -10.72 -10.30 -21.30
CA ARG A 100 -9.65 -9.30 -21.29
C ARG A 100 -9.52 -8.63 -19.93
N ARG A 101 -10.63 -8.22 -19.32
CA ARG A 101 -10.65 -7.58 -18.01
C ARG A 101 -10.07 -8.49 -16.93
N VAL A 102 -10.43 -9.78 -16.90
CA VAL A 102 -9.87 -10.69 -15.88
C VAL A 102 -8.37 -10.91 -16.05
N VAL A 103 -7.88 -10.97 -17.30
CA VAL A 103 -6.43 -11.03 -17.60
C VAL A 103 -5.72 -9.81 -17.02
N TRP A 104 -6.18 -8.60 -17.34
CA TRP A 104 -5.53 -7.37 -16.87
C TRP A 104 -5.66 -7.11 -15.37
N CYS A 105 -6.77 -7.54 -14.76
CA CYS A 105 -6.91 -7.53 -13.31
C CYS A 105 -5.90 -8.48 -12.65
N SER A 106 -5.74 -9.70 -13.18
CA SER A 106 -4.75 -10.67 -12.67
C SER A 106 -3.31 -10.18 -12.89
N TYR A 107 -3.03 -9.56 -14.04
CA TYR A 107 -1.74 -8.96 -14.36
C TYR A 107 -1.38 -7.87 -13.35
N THR A 108 -2.28 -6.91 -13.14
CA THR A 108 -2.05 -5.81 -12.19
C THR A 108 -1.82 -6.36 -10.79
N LEU A 109 -2.66 -7.30 -10.35
CA LEU A 109 -2.55 -7.89 -9.02
C LEU A 109 -1.24 -8.65 -8.80
N ASP A 110 -0.80 -9.44 -9.79
CA ASP A 110 0.47 -10.17 -9.75
C ASP A 110 1.66 -9.22 -9.51
N LYS A 111 1.74 -8.09 -10.24
CA LYS A 111 2.85 -7.14 -10.06
C LYS A 111 2.94 -6.62 -8.64
N TYR A 112 1.81 -6.26 -8.04
CA TYR A 112 1.78 -5.74 -6.67
C TYR A 112 2.04 -6.83 -5.64
N LEU A 113 1.46 -8.01 -5.81
CA LEU A 113 1.62 -9.11 -4.85
C LEU A 113 3.04 -9.67 -4.87
N SER A 114 3.68 -9.72 -6.04
CA SER A 114 5.09 -10.09 -6.16
C SER A 114 6.02 -9.13 -5.44
N LEU A 115 5.77 -7.81 -5.54
CA LEU A 115 6.52 -6.81 -4.79
C LEU A 115 6.31 -6.95 -3.28
N MET A 116 5.04 -7.07 -2.86
CA MET A 116 4.67 -7.18 -1.45
C MET A 116 5.23 -8.43 -0.76
N LEU A 117 5.42 -9.53 -1.49
CA LEU A 117 5.89 -10.80 -0.94
C LEU A 117 7.36 -11.10 -1.29
N GLY A 118 8.05 -10.22 -2.02
CA GLY A 118 9.38 -10.48 -2.53
C GLY A 118 9.46 -11.72 -3.44
N THR A 119 8.39 -12.05 -4.17
CA THR A 119 8.33 -13.26 -5.02
C THR A 119 8.51 -12.91 -6.50
N PRO A 120 9.02 -13.84 -7.33
CA PRO A 120 8.98 -13.69 -8.77
C PRO A 120 7.56 -13.47 -9.29
N ARG A 121 7.43 -12.67 -10.35
CA ARG A 121 6.16 -12.41 -11.03
C ARG A 121 5.71 -13.62 -11.82
N LEU A 122 4.41 -13.88 -11.81
CA LEU A 122 3.79 -14.96 -12.57
C LEU A 122 3.51 -14.54 -14.01
N TRP A 123 3.17 -13.26 -14.24
CA TRP A 123 3.04 -12.70 -15.58
C TRP A 123 4.36 -12.11 -16.07
N HIS A 124 4.86 -12.66 -17.17
CA HIS A 124 5.90 -12.02 -17.97
C HIS A 124 5.26 -11.20 -19.09
N ASP A 125 5.81 -10.01 -19.35
CA ASP A 125 5.25 -9.09 -20.36
C ASP A 125 5.35 -9.68 -21.78
N GLU A 126 6.29 -10.60 -22.01
CA GLU A 126 6.52 -11.31 -23.27
C GLU A 126 5.42 -12.36 -23.55
N ASP A 127 4.82 -12.91 -22.50
CA ASP A 127 3.78 -13.95 -22.60
C ASP A 127 2.37 -13.36 -22.76
N LEU A 128 2.22 -12.03 -22.64
CA LEU A 128 0.94 -11.34 -22.67
C LEU A 128 0.79 -10.48 -23.94
N ASP A 129 0.12 -11.03 -24.96
CA ASP A 129 -0.20 -10.38 -26.24
C ASP A 129 -1.66 -9.85 -26.30
N GLU A 130 -2.39 -9.94 -25.20
CA GLU A 130 -3.77 -9.44 -25.13
C GLU A 130 -3.81 -7.90 -25.08
N ARG A 131 -4.82 -7.29 -25.71
CA ARG A 131 -4.98 -5.82 -25.73
C ARG A 131 -5.45 -5.32 -24.37
N LEU A 132 -5.18 -4.05 -24.05
CA LEU A 132 -5.81 -3.39 -22.90
C LEU A 132 -7.35 -3.38 -23.05
N PRO A 133 -8.11 -3.41 -21.94
CA PRO A 133 -9.58 -3.35 -21.97
C PRO A 133 -10.08 -2.19 -22.81
N ALA A 134 -11.23 -2.37 -23.48
CA ALA A 134 -11.83 -1.28 -24.21
C ALA A 134 -12.19 -0.14 -23.23
N ARG A 135 -11.91 1.10 -23.65
CA ARG A 135 -12.39 2.29 -22.97
C ARG A 135 -13.89 2.46 -23.26
N ALA A 136 -14.72 1.69 -22.58
CA ALA A 136 -16.18 1.71 -22.69
C ALA A 136 -16.81 1.35 -21.33
N ASN A 137 -17.96 1.95 -21.00
CA ASN A 137 -18.75 1.53 -19.85
C ASN A 137 -19.57 0.29 -20.19
N ASP A 138 -20.09 -0.41 -19.19
CA ASP A 138 -20.82 -1.66 -19.40
C ASP A 138 -22.11 -1.43 -20.20
N GLU A 139 -22.75 -0.26 -20.08
CA GLU A 139 -23.92 0.10 -20.88
C GLU A 139 -23.59 0.36 -22.36
N ASP A 140 -22.33 0.64 -22.67
CA ASP A 140 -21.83 0.93 -24.03
C ASP A 140 -21.36 -0.34 -24.77
N ILE A 141 -21.41 -1.50 -24.12
CA ILE A 141 -20.94 -2.78 -24.66
C ILE A 141 -22.15 -3.69 -24.93
N SER A 142 -22.31 -4.06 -26.20
CA SER A 142 -23.30 -5.04 -26.66
C SER A 142 -22.61 -6.27 -27.24
N ALA A 143 -23.38 -7.30 -27.59
CA ALA A 143 -22.82 -8.56 -28.09
C ALA A 143 -22.03 -8.40 -29.39
N ASP A 144 -22.39 -7.41 -30.22
CA ASP A 144 -21.89 -7.17 -31.57
C ASP A 144 -21.18 -5.82 -31.73
N ARG A 145 -21.36 -4.87 -30.79
CA ARG A 145 -20.76 -3.53 -30.87
C ARG A 145 -20.28 -2.99 -29.54
N ILE A 146 -19.15 -2.27 -29.57
CA ILE A 146 -18.66 -1.42 -28.48
C ILE A 146 -18.76 0.04 -28.93
N LEU A 147 -19.45 0.86 -28.16
CA LEU A 147 -19.60 2.30 -28.40
C LEU A 147 -18.56 3.10 -27.61
N PRO A 148 -18.11 4.25 -28.13
CA PRO A 148 -17.29 5.16 -27.35
C PRO A 148 -18.13 5.76 -26.21
N PRO A 149 -17.56 5.92 -25.00
CA PRO A 149 -18.30 6.37 -23.84
C PRO A 149 -18.69 7.84 -24.01
N THR A 150 -19.96 8.15 -23.74
CA THR A 150 -20.47 9.53 -23.78
C THR A 150 -20.23 10.28 -22.47
N ARG A 151 -19.80 9.58 -21.42
CA ARG A 151 -19.52 10.08 -20.07
C ARG A 151 -18.12 9.64 -19.64
N ASP A 152 -17.69 10.08 -18.46
CA ASP A 152 -16.49 9.55 -17.81
C ASP A 152 -16.54 8.02 -17.74
N CYS A 153 -15.43 7.37 -18.08
CA CYS A 153 -15.38 5.92 -18.25
C CYS A 153 -14.84 5.23 -17.01
N VAL A 154 -15.62 4.32 -16.43
CA VAL A 154 -15.22 3.54 -15.25
C VAL A 154 -13.98 2.69 -15.52
N MET A 155 -13.78 2.26 -16.77
CA MET A 155 -12.62 1.47 -17.17
C MET A 155 -11.31 2.25 -17.21
N ASP A 156 -11.33 3.59 -17.27
CA ASP A 156 -10.11 4.41 -17.33
C ASP A 156 -9.18 4.08 -16.16
N ALA A 157 -9.71 4.01 -14.94
CA ALA A 157 -8.88 3.76 -13.77
C ALA A 157 -8.19 2.39 -13.81
N ALA A 158 -8.88 1.34 -14.25
CA ALA A 158 -8.30 0.01 -14.36
C ALA A 158 -7.20 -0.05 -15.43
N ILE A 159 -7.43 0.62 -16.58
CA ILE A 159 -6.45 0.71 -17.66
C ILE A 159 -5.20 1.45 -17.19
N PHE A 160 -5.36 2.63 -16.57
CA PHE A 160 -4.22 3.40 -16.06
C PHE A 160 -3.49 2.67 -14.93
N HIS A 161 -4.19 1.94 -14.06
CA HIS A 161 -3.56 1.14 -13.02
C HIS A 161 -2.67 0.03 -13.61
N ALA A 162 -3.15 -0.68 -14.64
CA ALA A 162 -2.36 -1.69 -15.35
C ALA A 162 -1.12 -1.09 -16.04
N LEU A 163 -1.24 0.10 -16.61
CA LEU A 163 -0.12 0.83 -17.21
C LEU A 163 0.93 1.24 -16.17
N LEU A 164 0.52 1.66 -14.97
CA LEU A 164 1.44 1.96 -13.89
C LEU A 164 2.11 0.70 -13.34
N ALA A 165 1.37 -0.40 -13.22
CA ALA A 165 1.89 -1.70 -12.81
C ALA A 165 3.00 -2.20 -13.76
N ARG A 166 2.93 -1.87 -15.05
CA ARG A 166 4.03 -2.12 -16.02
C ARG A 166 5.29 -1.33 -15.68
N VAL A 167 5.17 -0.05 -15.30
CA VAL A 167 6.32 0.76 -14.89
C VAL A 167 6.96 0.18 -13.63
N LEU A 168 6.14 -0.18 -12.63
CA LEU A 168 6.59 -0.87 -11.41
C LEU A 168 7.28 -2.20 -11.71
N SER A 169 6.72 -3.01 -12.62
CA SER A 169 7.31 -4.28 -13.02
C SER A 169 8.68 -4.12 -13.69
N GLN A 170 8.94 -2.98 -14.32
CA GLN A 170 10.23 -2.69 -14.94
C GLN A 170 11.22 -2.20 -13.90
N ALA A 171 10.83 -1.28 -13.02
CA ALA A 171 11.62 -0.87 -11.86
C ALA A 171 12.09 -2.08 -11.04
N ALA A 172 11.20 -3.06 -10.83
CA ALA A 172 11.50 -4.29 -10.08
C ALA A 172 12.45 -5.28 -10.78
N LYS A 173 12.84 -5.03 -12.05
CA LYS A 173 13.87 -5.81 -12.76
C LYS A 173 15.25 -5.15 -12.67
N GLU A 174 15.30 -3.90 -12.23
CA GLU A 174 16.53 -3.12 -12.28
C GLU A 174 17.55 -3.66 -11.26
N PRO A 175 18.82 -3.90 -11.65
CA PRO A 175 19.82 -4.46 -10.75
C PRO A 175 20.05 -3.64 -9.48
N TYR A 176 19.87 -2.32 -9.55
CA TYR A 176 20.00 -1.45 -8.39
C TYR A 176 18.85 -1.62 -7.38
N VAL A 177 17.68 -2.06 -7.84
CA VAL A 177 16.52 -2.37 -6.98
C VAL A 177 16.67 -3.77 -6.38
N VAL A 178 17.25 -4.71 -7.13
CA VAL A 178 17.34 -6.14 -6.75
C VAL A 178 18.58 -6.50 -5.95
N ALA A 179 19.74 -5.94 -6.31
CA ALA A 179 21.04 -6.31 -5.76
C ALA A 179 21.89 -5.08 -5.39
N GLY A 180 21.32 -3.87 -5.46
CA GLY A 180 22.01 -2.61 -5.16
C GLY A 180 23.35 -2.46 -5.88
N ILE A 181 23.49 -2.80 -7.16
CA ILE A 181 24.80 -2.66 -7.80
C ILE A 181 25.10 -1.18 -8.07
N THR A 182 26.22 -0.69 -7.53
CA THR A 182 26.68 0.70 -7.54
C THR A 182 27.19 1.11 -8.91
N ASP A 183 26.41 1.86 -9.69
CA ASP A 183 26.87 2.40 -10.97
C ASP A 183 26.26 3.77 -11.27
N ARG A 184 26.99 4.59 -12.04
CA ARG A 184 26.55 5.92 -12.54
C ARG A 184 25.13 5.92 -13.10
N GLU A 185 24.78 4.78 -13.66
CA GLU A 185 23.57 4.55 -14.42
C GLU A 185 22.33 4.54 -13.53
N GLU A 186 22.47 4.25 -12.22
CA GLU A 186 21.38 4.18 -11.25
C GLU A 186 20.53 5.46 -11.21
N ILE A 187 21.15 6.63 -11.05
CA ILE A 187 20.42 7.91 -11.00
C ILE A 187 19.73 8.21 -12.35
N ASN A 188 20.32 7.80 -13.47
CA ASN A 188 19.71 7.98 -14.79
C ASN A 188 18.51 7.04 -14.97
N THR A 189 18.58 5.81 -14.47
CA THR A 189 17.47 4.86 -14.48
C THR A 189 16.33 5.34 -13.57
N ILE A 190 16.65 5.83 -12.36
CA ILE A 190 15.67 6.47 -11.46
C ILE A 190 15.00 7.64 -12.17
N ARG A 191 15.78 8.54 -12.81
CA ARG A 191 15.25 9.64 -13.61
C ARG A 191 14.25 9.15 -14.66
N ALA A 192 14.66 8.20 -15.50
CA ALA A 192 13.83 7.70 -16.59
C ALA A 192 12.54 7.04 -16.08
N LEU A 193 12.60 6.29 -14.97
CA LEU A 193 11.42 5.68 -14.35
C LEU A 193 10.49 6.73 -13.75
N CYS A 194 11.02 7.73 -13.03
CA CYS A 194 10.23 8.84 -12.51
C CYS A 194 9.56 9.67 -13.62
N GLU A 195 10.27 9.94 -14.72
CA GLU A 195 9.72 10.62 -15.90
C GLU A 195 8.55 9.83 -16.50
N ARG A 196 8.66 8.51 -16.59
CA ARG A 196 7.56 7.66 -17.07
C ARG A 196 6.35 7.66 -16.15
N VAL A 197 6.55 7.74 -14.84
CA VAL A 197 5.44 7.93 -13.87
C VAL A 197 4.80 9.32 -14.07
N ALA A 198 5.59 10.36 -14.32
CA ALA A 198 5.08 11.69 -14.60
C ALA A 198 4.30 11.76 -15.93
N GLU A 199 4.82 11.14 -17.00
CA GLU A 199 4.11 11.00 -18.29
C GLU A 199 2.81 10.22 -18.16
N TRP A 200 2.80 9.16 -17.34
CA TRP A 200 1.59 8.42 -17.02
C TRP A 200 0.57 9.32 -16.31
N GLN A 201 1.00 10.10 -15.33
CA GLN A 201 0.13 11.01 -14.58
C GLN A 201 -0.46 12.10 -15.50
N ALA A 202 0.34 12.66 -16.41
CA ALA A 202 -0.09 13.69 -17.35
C ALA A 202 -1.16 13.21 -18.35
N LYS A 203 -1.28 11.89 -18.55
CA LYS A 203 -2.28 11.29 -19.45
C LYS A 203 -3.61 10.98 -18.75
N LEU A 204 -3.70 11.11 -17.42
CA LEU A 204 -4.93 10.83 -16.69
C LEU A 204 -6.06 11.79 -17.08
N PRO A 205 -7.31 11.31 -17.20
CA PRO A 205 -8.44 12.19 -17.44
C PRO A 205 -8.70 13.10 -16.23
N PRO A 206 -9.36 14.27 -16.40
CA PRO A 206 -9.54 15.27 -15.34
C PRO A 206 -10.09 14.71 -14.02
N PHE A 207 -11.08 13.81 -14.09
CA PHE A 207 -11.71 13.17 -12.92
C PHE A 207 -10.81 12.17 -12.17
N LEU A 208 -9.68 11.76 -12.76
CA LEU A 208 -8.65 10.90 -12.12
C LEU A 208 -7.31 11.62 -11.92
N SER A 209 -7.14 12.83 -12.44
CA SER A 209 -5.90 13.59 -12.38
C SER A 209 -5.67 14.32 -11.05
N GLY A 210 -6.73 14.50 -10.25
CA GLY A 210 -6.72 15.32 -9.03
C GLY A 210 -7.03 16.80 -9.25
N VAL A 211 -7.26 17.24 -10.50
CA VAL A 211 -7.69 18.62 -10.80
C VAL A 211 -9.09 18.91 -10.24
N ILE A 212 -9.97 17.89 -10.24
CA ILE A 212 -11.29 17.98 -9.60
C ILE A 212 -11.15 17.56 -8.14
N HIS A 213 -11.66 18.40 -7.23
CA HIS A 213 -11.62 18.10 -5.81
C HIS A 213 -12.39 16.81 -5.48
N SER A 214 -11.82 15.95 -4.64
CA SER A 214 -12.33 14.60 -4.38
C SER A 214 -13.76 14.57 -3.81
N SER A 215 -14.18 15.61 -3.10
CA SER A 215 -15.56 15.75 -2.58
C SER A 215 -16.60 16.04 -3.67
N SER A 216 -16.18 16.49 -4.86
CA SER A 216 -17.06 16.74 -6.00
C SER A 216 -17.27 15.50 -6.87
N LEU A 217 -16.52 14.42 -6.61
CA LEU A 217 -16.63 13.17 -7.35
C LEU A 217 -17.70 12.25 -6.72
N ILE A 218 -18.39 11.48 -7.57
CA ILE A 218 -19.23 10.39 -7.08
C ILE A 218 -18.37 9.34 -6.35
N PRO A 219 -18.93 8.56 -5.40
CA PRO A 219 -18.15 7.64 -4.57
C PRO A 219 -17.27 6.66 -5.35
N LEU A 220 -17.75 6.17 -6.50
CA LEU A 220 -17.00 5.28 -7.38
C LEU A 220 -15.72 5.95 -7.92
N PHE A 221 -15.82 7.15 -8.49
CA PHE A 221 -14.67 7.86 -9.04
C PHE A 221 -13.74 8.40 -7.95
N LYS A 222 -14.29 8.83 -6.80
CA LYS A 222 -13.49 9.16 -5.61
C LYS A 222 -12.61 7.97 -5.23
N ARG A 223 -13.20 6.77 -5.15
CA ARG A 223 -12.48 5.52 -4.86
C ARG A 223 -11.38 5.23 -5.90
N GLN A 224 -11.69 5.39 -7.18
CA GLN A 224 -10.71 5.16 -8.25
C GLN A 224 -9.54 6.16 -8.20
N LEU A 225 -9.83 7.45 -7.99
CA LEU A 225 -8.82 8.49 -7.81
C LEU A 225 -7.89 8.14 -6.64
N THR A 226 -8.44 7.78 -5.48
CA THR A 226 -7.67 7.36 -4.31
C THR A 226 -6.70 6.24 -4.62
N VAL A 227 -7.19 5.18 -5.27
CA VAL A 227 -6.38 4.00 -5.59
C VAL A 227 -5.22 4.37 -6.51
N LEU A 228 -5.47 5.19 -7.52
CA LEU A 228 -4.44 5.63 -8.45
C LEU A 228 -3.41 6.57 -7.80
N GLN A 229 -3.85 7.44 -6.88
CA GLN A 229 -2.94 8.28 -6.09
C GLN A 229 -2.01 7.43 -5.24
N LEU A 230 -2.57 6.48 -4.48
CA LEU A 230 -1.79 5.55 -3.66
C LEU A 230 -0.84 4.69 -4.50
N ALA A 231 -1.30 4.17 -5.64
CA ALA A 231 -0.48 3.41 -6.57
C ALA A 231 0.68 4.25 -7.14
N ARG A 232 0.44 5.53 -7.46
CA ARG A 232 1.47 6.46 -7.92
C ARG A 232 2.49 6.74 -6.83
N TYR A 233 2.05 7.04 -5.61
CA TYR A 233 2.97 7.30 -4.50
C TYR A 233 3.83 6.07 -4.20
N HIS A 234 3.22 4.89 -4.19
CA HIS A 234 3.97 3.65 -4.04
C HIS A 234 5.00 3.46 -5.15
N ALA A 235 4.66 3.72 -6.41
CA ALA A 235 5.61 3.61 -7.51
C ALA A 235 6.81 4.54 -7.32
N LEU A 236 6.56 5.81 -6.97
CA LEU A 236 7.63 6.78 -6.71
C LEU A 236 8.50 6.32 -5.53
N MET A 237 7.89 5.99 -4.39
CA MET A 237 8.59 5.47 -3.21
C MET A 237 9.45 4.24 -3.55
N PHE A 238 8.89 3.26 -4.26
CA PHE A 238 9.60 2.05 -4.64
C PHE A 238 10.82 2.32 -5.53
N ILE A 239 10.68 3.23 -6.51
CA ILE A 239 11.76 3.62 -7.44
C ILE A 239 12.88 4.36 -6.71
N THR A 240 12.55 5.24 -5.76
CA THR A 240 13.51 6.18 -5.16
C THR A 240 14.03 5.77 -3.79
N ARG A 241 13.36 4.87 -3.05
CA ARG A 241 13.78 4.44 -1.70
C ARG A 241 15.19 3.85 -1.59
N PRO A 242 15.82 3.25 -2.64
CA PRO A 242 17.23 2.85 -2.56
C PRO A 242 18.19 4.03 -2.25
N LEU A 243 17.82 5.26 -2.62
CA LEU A 243 18.61 6.47 -2.32
C LEU A 243 18.74 6.75 -0.81
N LEU A 244 17.83 6.22 0.02
CA LEU A 244 17.87 6.43 1.47
C LEU A 244 19.01 5.68 2.15
N LEU A 245 19.45 4.57 1.57
CA LEU A 245 20.49 3.73 2.16
C LEU A 245 21.87 4.04 1.60
N ARG A 246 21.95 5.00 0.65
CA ARG A 246 23.14 5.30 -0.13
C ARG A 246 23.32 6.78 -0.27
N ASN A 247 24.34 7.31 0.39
CA ASN A 247 24.68 8.72 0.28
C ASN A 247 25.46 9.01 -1.01
N TYR A 248 24.80 8.92 -2.17
CA TYR A 248 25.43 9.26 -3.45
C TYR A 248 25.97 10.69 -3.51
N GLY A 249 25.43 11.61 -2.70
CA GLY A 249 25.90 13.00 -2.61
C GLY A 249 27.34 13.15 -2.10
N GLN A 250 27.80 12.25 -1.23
CA GLN A 250 29.21 12.21 -0.79
C GLN A 250 30.12 11.53 -1.80
N ILE A 251 29.59 10.55 -2.54
CA ILE A 251 30.40 9.76 -3.46
C ILE A 251 30.58 10.56 -4.79
N TRP A 252 29.55 11.27 -5.29
CA TRP A 252 29.45 11.80 -6.66
C TRP A 252 28.91 13.25 -6.66
N THR A 253 29.80 14.22 -6.49
CA THR A 253 29.45 15.65 -6.37
C THR A 253 28.79 16.24 -7.63
N ASP A 254 29.05 15.70 -8.82
CA ASP A 254 28.42 16.12 -10.08
C ASP A 254 26.92 15.77 -10.16
N ARG A 255 26.44 14.88 -9.30
CA ARG A 255 25.05 14.39 -9.27
C ARG A 255 24.29 14.79 -8.03
N GLU A 256 24.88 15.58 -7.13
CA GLU A 256 24.27 16.03 -5.88
C GLU A 256 22.87 16.62 -6.12
N THR A 257 22.71 17.49 -7.12
CA THR A 257 21.40 18.08 -7.45
C THR A 257 20.35 17.04 -7.84
N SER A 258 20.73 16.05 -8.66
CA SER A 258 19.80 14.96 -9.06
C SER A 258 19.47 14.05 -7.88
N TYR A 259 20.46 13.73 -7.05
CA TYR A 259 20.27 12.94 -5.83
C TYR A 259 19.27 13.63 -4.88
N VAL A 260 19.51 14.90 -4.55
CA VAL A 260 18.62 15.70 -3.67
C VAL A 260 17.21 15.80 -4.26
N GLN A 261 17.09 15.99 -5.59
CA GLN A 261 15.80 16.03 -6.27
C GLN A 261 15.01 14.72 -6.08
N TYR A 262 15.60 13.56 -6.34
CA TYR A 262 14.88 12.28 -6.24
C TYR A 262 14.69 11.81 -4.80
N LEU A 263 15.58 12.19 -3.89
CA LEU A 263 15.36 12.01 -2.45
C LEU A 263 14.13 12.82 -1.98
N ARG A 264 13.98 14.06 -2.47
CA ARG A 264 12.79 14.86 -2.22
C ARG A 264 11.54 14.23 -2.81
N VAL A 265 11.60 13.68 -4.03
CA VAL A 265 10.48 12.92 -4.62
C VAL A 265 10.07 11.76 -3.70
N CYS A 266 11.04 11.01 -3.17
CA CYS A 266 10.81 9.90 -2.25
C CYS A 266 10.03 10.35 -0.99
N LEU A 267 10.54 11.38 -0.30
CA LEU A 267 9.93 11.88 0.93
C LEU A 267 8.59 12.56 0.68
N THR A 268 8.43 13.29 -0.42
CA THR A 268 7.14 13.89 -0.80
C THR A 268 6.09 12.79 -0.97
N ALA A 269 6.42 11.73 -1.71
CA ALA A 269 5.51 10.61 -1.92
C ALA A 269 5.16 9.88 -0.60
N ALA A 270 6.12 9.71 0.31
CA ALA A 270 5.87 9.13 1.63
C ALA A 270 4.98 10.02 2.51
N LYS A 271 5.27 11.33 2.57
CA LYS A 271 4.46 12.31 3.28
C LYS A 271 3.02 12.36 2.76
N ASP A 272 2.85 12.53 1.45
CA ASP A 272 1.54 12.60 0.80
C ASP A 272 0.75 11.29 1.04
N THR A 273 1.42 10.14 1.02
CA THR A 273 0.81 8.84 1.36
C THR A 273 0.28 8.84 2.78
N VAL A 274 1.11 9.24 3.75
CA VAL A 274 0.75 9.24 5.17
C VAL A 274 -0.41 10.20 5.45
N GLU A 275 -0.38 11.40 4.89
CA GLU A 275 -1.47 12.38 5.01
C GLU A 275 -2.78 11.85 4.41
N LEU A 276 -2.70 11.28 3.20
CA LEU A 276 -3.83 10.72 2.50
C LEU A 276 -4.46 9.56 3.31
N ILE A 277 -3.64 8.62 3.79
CA ILE A 277 -4.09 7.46 4.55
C ILE A 277 -4.63 7.87 5.94
N THR A 278 -4.03 8.86 6.59
CA THR A 278 -4.53 9.36 7.88
C THR A 278 -5.89 10.02 7.71
N THR A 279 -6.10 10.73 6.59
CA THR A 279 -7.42 11.29 6.24
C THR A 279 -8.46 10.17 6.03
N PHE A 280 -8.09 9.09 5.31
CA PHE A 280 -8.96 7.92 5.16
C PHE A 280 -9.32 7.25 6.48
N ALA A 281 -8.34 7.06 7.36
CA ALA A 281 -8.52 6.43 8.66
C ALA A 281 -9.42 7.28 9.57
N ARG A 282 -9.24 8.60 9.58
CA ARG A 282 -10.08 9.53 10.36
C ARG A 282 -11.53 9.56 9.86
N ASP A 283 -11.73 9.47 8.55
CA ASP A 283 -13.06 9.50 7.94
C ASP A 283 -13.82 8.16 7.98
N ASN A 284 -13.27 7.11 8.63
CA ASN A 284 -13.81 5.74 8.61
C ASN A 284 -14.06 5.19 7.19
N GLN A 285 -13.26 5.63 6.21
CA GLN A 285 -13.39 5.21 4.82
C GLN A 285 -12.47 4.02 4.52
N LEU A 286 -13.06 2.84 4.40
CA LEU A 286 -12.54 1.59 3.80
C LEU A 286 -11.03 1.32 3.96
N PHE A 287 -10.55 1.10 5.17
CA PHE A 287 -9.12 0.86 5.37
C PHE A 287 -8.70 -0.63 5.16
N PRO A 288 -9.38 -1.63 5.76
CA PRO A 288 -9.16 -3.08 5.55
C PRO A 288 -9.60 -3.62 4.19
N ALA A 289 -10.66 -3.07 3.57
CA ALA A 289 -11.14 -3.58 2.26
C ALA A 289 -10.14 -3.31 1.13
N PHE A 290 -9.27 -2.32 1.31
CA PHE A 290 -8.14 -2.04 0.45
C PHE A 290 -6.89 -2.73 0.98
N TRP A 291 -6.75 -4.03 0.70
CA TRP A 291 -5.62 -4.87 1.14
C TRP A 291 -4.23 -4.24 0.92
N TYR A 292 -4.11 -3.36 -0.07
CA TYR A 292 -2.86 -2.74 -0.46
C TYR A 292 -2.50 -1.46 0.33
N SER A 293 -3.48 -0.79 0.96
CA SER A 293 -3.27 0.48 1.68
C SER A 293 -2.30 0.34 2.85
N GLN A 294 -2.38 -0.78 3.58
CA GLN A 294 -1.55 -1.06 4.75
C GLN A 294 -0.09 -1.23 4.39
N TYR A 295 0.18 -1.98 3.32
CA TYR A 295 1.54 -2.16 2.83
C TYR A 295 2.15 -0.84 2.34
N ILE A 296 1.37 -0.01 1.64
CA ILE A 296 1.83 1.31 1.19
C ILE A 296 2.08 2.23 2.40
N ALA A 297 1.21 2.22 3.42
CA ALA A 297 1.40 2.98 4.65
C ALA A 297 2.69 2.56 5.38
N PHE A 298 2.90 1.26 5.50
CA PHE A 298 4.12 0.70 6.07
C PHE A 298 5.37 1.20 5.31
N ASN A 299 5.39 1.09 3.98
CA ASN A 299 6.50 1.59 3.16
C ASN A 299 6.75 3.09 3.37
N ALA A 300 5.70 3.91 3.42
CA ALA A 300 5.82 5.34 3.63
C ALA A 300 6.39 5.69 5.01
N LEU A 301 5.91 5.04 6.08
CA LEU A 301 6.43 5.23 7.43
C LEU A 301 7.88 4.74 7.55
N SER A 302 8.20 3.57 6.99
CA SER A 302 9.58 3.07 6.94
C SER A 302 10.51 4.04 6.22
N ILE A 303 10.09 4.62 5.11
CA ILE A 303 10.86 5.66 4.39
C ILE A 303 11.13 6.88 5.27
N ILE A 304 10.12 7.39 5.97
CA ILE A 304 10.26 8.55 6.85
C ILE A 304 11.21 8.23 8.02
N TYR A 305 11.01 7.12 8.72
CA TYR A 305 11.88 6.75 9.84
C TYR A 305 13.31 6.48 9.39
N ILE A 306 13.52 5.76 8.29
CA ILE A 306 14.85 5.50 7.75
C ILE A 306 15.52 6.82 7.38
N TYR A 307 14.84 7.73 6.68
CA TYR A 307 15.40 9.06 6.39
C TYR A 307 15.87 9.79 7.65
N LEU A 308 15.02 9.85 8.68
CA LEU A 308 15.35 10.51 9.95
C LEU A 308 16.55 9.86 10.65
N ILE A 309 16.64 8.53 10.65
CA ILE A 309 17.79 7.77 11.18
C ILE A 309 19.07 8.14 10.43
N GLN A 310 19.00 8.23 9.10
CA GLN A 310 20.17 8.55 8.26
C GLN A 310 20.62 10.00 8.46
N VAL A 311 19.69 10.93 8.66
CA VAL A 311 19.99 12.32 9.01
C VAL A 311 20.67 12.41 10.38
N GLN A 312 20.11 11.78 11.41
CA GLN A 312 20.70 11.77 12.75
C GLN A 312 22.07 11.08 12.81
N SER A 313 22.27 10.08 11.94
CA SER A 313 23.56 9.40 11.77
C SER A 313 24.58 10.21 10.95
N ASN A 314 24.25 11.45 10.54
CA ASN A 314 25.06 12.30 9.65
C ASN A 314 25.42 11.64 8.30
N ARG A 315 24.60 10.67 7.85
CA ARG A 315 24.79 9.97 6.58
C ARG A 315 24.02 10.61 5.44
N ILE A 316 23.00 11.43 5.72
CA ILE A 316 22.29 12.22 4.71
C ILE A 316 22.18 13.66 5.22
N LEU A 317 22.46 14.65 4.38
CA LEU A 317 22.25 16.05 4.73
C LEU A 317 20.75 16.38 4.73
N PRO A 318 20.22 17.07 5.76
CA PRO A 318 18.80 17.40 5.81
C PRO A 318 18.30 18.12 4.55
N LEU A 319 17.14 17.71 4.04
CA LEU A 319 16.51 18.36 2.88
C LEU A 319 16.10 19.82 3.16
N SER A 320 15.91 20.18 4.42
CA SER A 320 15.66 21.55 4.88
C SER A 320 16.88 22.46 4.68
N GLN A 321 18.09 21.91 4.70
CA GLN A 321 19.35 22.66 4.60
C GLN A 321 19.93 22.71 3.17
N THR A 322 19.51 21.81 2.28
CA THR A 322 20.01 21.71 0.90
C THR A 322 19.38 22.71 -0.08
N TYR A 323 18.45 23.57 0.35
CA TYR A 323 17.82 24.59 -0.48
C TYR A 323 18.05 26.00 0.08
N VAL A 324 19.21 26.59 -0.25
CA VAL A 324 19.34 28.05 -0.24
C VAL A 324 18.71 28.55 -1.55
N ALA A 325 17.72 29.43 -1.42
CA ALA A 325 16.91 29.93 -2.53
C ALA A 325 17.75 30.39 -3.72
N THR A 326 17.50 29.82 -4.91
CA THR A 326 17.69 30.56 -6.15
C THR A 326 16.55 31.58 -6.23
N GLU A 327 16.93 32.84 -6.44
CA GLU A 327 16.09 34.03 -6.35
C GLU A 327 14.72 33.87 -7.03
N GLY A 328 13.63 34.14 -6.31
CA GLY A 328 12.34 34.54 -6.91
C GLY A 328 11.15 33.56 -6.84
N GLY A 329 11.23 32.41 -6.15
CA GLY A 329 10.11 31.48 -6.01
C GLY A 329 9.50 31.46 -4.61
N LEU A 330 8.21 31.75 -4.47
CA LEU A 330 7.44 31.68 -3.22
C LEU A 330 7.59 30.30 -2.54
N ASN A 331 8.14 30.31 -1.32
CA ASN A 331 8.19 29.27 -0.28
C ASN A 331 7.67 27.86 -0.61
N ASN A 332 8.60 26.92 -0.85
CA ASN A 332 8.39 25.46 -0.72
C ASN A 332 9.23 24.83 0.41
N GLY A 333 9.85 25.63 1.29
CA GLY A 333 10.71 25.17 2.39
C GLY A 333 9.97 24.64 3.64
N PHE A 334 8.65 24.77 3.73
CA PHE A 334 7.87 24.47 4.94
C PHE A 334 7.41 23.00 5.09
N GLY A 335 7.95 22.07 4.29
CA GLY A 335 7.38 20.72 4.16
C GLY A 335 8.20 19.56 4.73
N PHE A 336 9.51 19.75 4.95
CA PHE A 336 10.49 18.69 5.26
C PHE A 336 11.36 19.04 6.47
N ASP A 337 10.80 19.78 7.42
CA ASP A 337 11.42 19.88 8.74
C ASP A 337 11.38 18.50 9.43
N ASP A 338 12.52 18.07 9.97
CA ASP A 338 12.69 16.71 10.48
C ASP A 338 11.78 16.44 11.69
N SER A 339 11.52 17.46 12.52
CA SER A 339 10.59 17.36 13.64
C SER A 339 9.14 17.21 13.17
N THR A 340 8.76 17.94 12.12
CA THR A 340 7.43 17.84 11.50
C THR A 340 7.19 16.47 10.88
N LEU A 341 8.19 15.91 10.18
CA LEU A 341 8.12 14.57 9.61
C LEU A 341 8.00 13.49 10.69
N TYR A 342 8.74 13.63 11.80
CA TYR A 342 8.65 12.72 12.94
C TYR A 342 7.25 12.74 13.56
N VAL A 343 6.70 13.92 13.87
CA VAL A 343 5.35 14.06 14.44
C VAL A 343 4.28 13.49 13.51
N LEU A 344 4.41 13.71 12.20
CA LEU A 344 3.50 13.15 11.21
C LEU A 344 3.54 11.62 11.21
N ALA A 345 4.74 11.03 11.19
CA ALA A 345 4.91 9.58 11.21
C ALA A 345 4.34 8.95 12.48
N GLU A 346 4.63 9.54 13.64
CA GLU A 346 4.11 9.11 14.94
C GLU A 346 2.58 9.13 15.00
N THR A 347 1.99 10.26 14.59
CA THR A 347 0.54 10.44 14.58
C THR A 347 -0.13 9.41 13.66
N ALA A 348 0.45 9.18 12.49
CA ALA A 348 -0.07 8.22 11.54
C ALA A 348 0.07 6.78 12.02
N GLN A 349 1.23 6.40 12.57
CA GLN A 349 1.45 5.07 13.14
C GLN A 349 0.47 4.77 14.26
N TYR A 350 0.19 5.76 15.13
CA TYR A 350 -0.83 5.64 16.16
C TYR A 350 -2.21 5.35 15.55
N HIS A 351 -2.68 6.18 14.61
CA HIS A 351 -3.99 5.99 13.99
C HIS A 351 -4.10 4.66 13.23
N LEU A 352 -3.05 4.25 12.52
CA LEU A 352 -2.99 3.01 11.77
C LEU A 352 -3.05 1.79 12.68
N THR A 353 -2.33 1.81 13.80
CA THR A 353 -2.36 0.73 14.80
C THR A 353 -3.79 0.49 15.29
N HIS A 354 -4.54 1.56 15.57
CA HIS A 354 -5.93 1.46 16.03
C HIS A 354 -6.87 0.99 14.91
N ALA A 355 -6.73 1.55 13.71
CA ALA A 355 -7.55 1.18 12.54
C ALA A 355 -7.35 -0.28 12.10
N THR A 356 -6.21 -0.88 12.46
CA THR A 356 -5.81 -2.22 12.04
C THR A 356 -5.65 -3.22 13.17
N ALA A 357 -6.09 -2.88 14.38
CA ALA A 357 -5.86 -3.70 15.57
C ALA A 357 -6.31 -5.17 15.42
N ARG A 358 -7.31 -5.45 14.55
CA ARG A 358 -7.82 -6.80 14.27
C ARG A 358 -7.14 -7.52 13.11
N ASN A 359 -6.03 -6.99 12.57
CA ASN A 359 -5.41 -7.45 11.33
C ASN A 359 -3.96 -7.93 11.57
N ALA A 360 -3.71 -9.22 11.36
CA ALA A 360 -2.43 -9.88 11.65
C ALA A 360 -1.19 -9.27 10.93
N PRO A 361 -1.21 -8.99 9.61
CA PRO A 361 -0.15 -8.25 8.93
C PRO A 361 0.20 -6.93 9.59
N SER A 362 -0.80 -6.21 10.10
CA SER A 362 -0.59 -4.90 10.72
C SER A 362 0.18 -4.98 12.04
N TRP A 363 0.13 -6.13 12.73
CA TRP A 363 0.95 -6.36 13.92
C TRP A 363 2.44 -6.49 13.60
N LYS A 364 2.79 -7.14 12.48
CA LYS A 364 4.19 -7.27 12.03
C LYS A 364 4.76 -5.96 11.53
N TYR A 365 4.01 -5.25 10.68
CA TYR A 365 4.39 -3.89 10.28
C TYR A 365 4.56 -2.99 11.52
N GLY A 366 3.65 -3.10 12.49
CA GLY A 366 3.73 -2.39 13.78
C GLY A 366 5.03 -2.68 14.54
N ALA A 367 5.44 -3.95 14.66
CA ALA A 367 6.69 -4.32 15.34
C ALA A 367 7.93 -3.73 14.66
N ILE A 368 8.00 -3.79 13.32
CA ILE A 368 9.13 -3.23 12.55
C ILE A 368 9.18 -1.70 12.69
N LEU A 369 8.04 -1.03 12.56
CA LEU A 369 7.96 0.42 12.72
C LEU A 369 8.32 0.85 14.15
N GLN A 370 7.90 0.09 15.16
CA GLN A 370 8.29 0.34 16.55
C GLN A 370 9.80 0.21 16.76
N SER A 371 10.44 -0.78 16.12
CA SER A 371 11.90 -0.92 16.17
C SER A 371 12.62 0.26 15.51
N LEU A 372 12.17 0.69 14.32
CA LEU A 372 12.71 1.88 13.65
C LEU A 372 12.56 3.15 14.50
N ARG A 373 11.40 3.33 15.12
CA ARG A 373 11.14 4.43 16.05
C ARG A 373 12.11 4.42 17.24
N ARG A 374 12.29 3.27 17.90
CA ARG A 374 13.21 3.14 19.04
C ARG A 374 14.66 3.43 18.66
N GLU A 375 15.08 3.02 17.47
CA GLU A 375 16.43 3.34 16.97
C GLU A 375 16.59 4.86 16.77
N LEU A 376 15.57 5.53 16.25
CA LEU A 376 15.57 6.99 16.14
C LEU A 376 15.60 7.67 17.52
N GLU A 377 14.87 7.16 18.51
CA GLU A 377 14.91 7.63 19.89
C GLU A 377 16.32 7.45 20.51
N ARG A 378 16.99 6.33 20.23
CA ARG A 378 18.38 6.04 20.66
C ARG A 378 19.38 7.04 20.09
N LEU A 379 19.19 7.48 18.84
CA LEU A 379 20.05 8.46 18.17
C LEU A 379 19.75 9.92 18.57
N GLY A 380 18.75 10.15 19.43
CA GLY A 380 18.31 11.50 19.82
C GLY A 380 17.26 12.02 18.83
N ALA A 381 16.02 11.55 18.98
CA ALA A 381 14.91 11.95 18.12
C ALA A 381 14.78 13.49 18.05
N PRO A 382 14.43 14.06 16.88
CA PRO A 382 14.41 15.52 16.65
C PRO A 382 13.30 16.28 17.40
N CYS A 383 12.69 15.70 18.44
CA CYS A 383 11.56 16.27 19.16
C CYS A 383 12.00 16.81 20.52
N ASP A 384 12.11 18.14 20.64
CA ASP A 384 11.97 18.82 21.93
C ASP A 384 10.50 18.66 22.35
N HIS A 385 10.25 17.94 23.46
CA HIS A 385 8.94 17.60 24.02
C HIS A 385 7.74 18.47 23.60
N VAL A 386 7.13 18.16 22.44
CA VAL A 386 5.77 18.62 22.13
C VAL A 386 4.84 17.57 22.72
N ALA A 387 4.26 17.88 23.88
CA ALA A 387 3.18 17.10 24.46
C ALA A 387 2.10 16.88 23.39
N MET A 388 1.84 15.61 23.03
CA MET A 388 0.74 15.26 22.16
C MET A 388 -0.56 15.74 22.81
N ASN A 389 -1.17 16.79 22.28
CA ASN A 389 -2.58 17.10 22.53
C ASN A 389 -3.42 16.05 21.81
N VAL A 390 -3.53 14.87 22.41
CA VAL A 390 -4.51 13.84 22.04
C VAL A 390 -5.89 14.34 22.48
N PRO A 391 -6.93 14.32 21.63
CA PRO A 391 -8.29 14.63 22.08
C PRO A 391 -8.74 13.57 23.10
N PRO A 392 -9.47 13.94 24.17
CA PRO A 392 -9.88 12.99 25.20
C PRO A 392 -10.76 11.90 24.59
N GLU A 393 -10.40 10.63 24.84
CA GLU A 393 -11.23 9.47 24.53
C GLU A 393 -12.61 9.61 25.20
N HIS A 394 -13.68 9.56 24.40
CA HIS A 394 -15.00 9.24 24.93
C HIS A 394 -15.01 7.77 25.34
N GLN A 395 -14.68 7.50 26.60
CA GLN A 395 -14.90 6.21 27.25
C GLN A 395 -16.41 5.92 27.30
N GLY A 396 -16.90 5.22 26.28
CA GLY A 396 -18.16 4.48 26.34
C GLY A 396 -17.87 3.07 26.82
N GLU A 397 -17.81 2.86 28.13
CA GLU A 397 -17.78 1.50 28.68
C GLU A 397 -19.07 0.73 28.32
N PRO A 398 -18.97 -0.55 27.91
CA PRO A 398 -20.15 -1.39 27.77
C PRO A 398 -20.67 -1.79 29.16
N ARG A 399 -21.83 -1.23 29.56
CA ARG A 399 -22.55 -1.65 30.77
C ARG A 399 -22.97 -3.12 30.68
N ILE A 400 -22.22 -4.00 31.35
CA ILE A 400 -22.70 -5.31 31.78
C ILE A 400 -23.50 -5.10 33.07
N GLN A 401 -24.82 -5.27 33.00
CA GLN A 401 -25.67 -5.32 34.19
C GLN A 401 -25.55 -6.70 34.85
N SER A 402 -24.94 -6.75 36.04
CA SER A 402 -25.24 -7.80 37.01
C SER A 402 -25.47 -7.17 38.38
N ARG A 403 -26.72 -7.32 38.83
CA ARG A 403 -27.29 -6.94 40.12
C ARG A 403 -26.54 -7.57 41.31
N ASN A 404 -26.40 -6.76 42.37
CA ASN A 404 -26.86 -6.98 43.76
C ASN A 404 -25.81 -7.00 44.91
N LEU A 405 -26.14 -6.11 45.88
CA LEU A 405 -26.13 -6.22 47.34
C LEU A 405 -24.89 -5.80 48.16
N ASP A 406 -25.14 -4.75 48.95
CA ASP A 406 -24.89 -4.59 50.39
C ASP A 406 -23.55 -4.03 50.95
N ASN A 407 -23.72 -2.79 51.46
CA ASN A 407 -23.43 -2.31 52.81
C ASN A 407 -22.07 -1.69 53.23
N THR A 408 -22.23 -0.49 53.83
CA THR A 408 -21.51 0.14 54.97
C THR A 408 -20.07 0.66 54.82
N GLY A 409 -19.86 1.91 55.26
CA GLY A 409 -18.63 2.31 55.98
C GLY A 409 -18.01 3.64 55.58
N LEU A 410 -17.85 4.55 56.56
CA LEU A 410 -17.20 5.86 56.46
C LEU A 410 -15.71 5.81 56.10
N GLY A 411 -15.18 6.90 55.53
CA GLY A 411 -13.76 7.26 55.65
C GLY A 411 -13.24 8.15 54.52
N ALA A 412 -13.06 9.44 54.79
CA ALA A 412 -12.31 10.33 53.91
C ALA A 412 -10.83 9.95 53.91
N THR A 413 -10.24 9.76 52.73
CA THR A 413 -8.78 9.73 52.53
C THR A 413 -8.47 10.22 51.12
N ILE A 414 -7.67 11.28 51.03
CA ILE A 414 -7.13 11.83 49.79
C ILE A 414 -6.18 10.78 49.19
N PRO A 415 -6.35 10.30 47.94
CA PRO A 415 -5.40 9.38 47.34
C PRO A 415 -4.15 10.15 46.87
N PRO A 416 -2.97 9.52 46.90
CA PRO A 416 -1.75 10.12 46.38
C PRO A 416 -1.83 10.25 44.86
N SER A 417 -1.16 11.26 44.32
CA SER A 417 -0.93 11.49 42.89
C SER A 417 -0.68 10.18 42.14
N GLN A 418 -1.60 9.82 41.25
CA GLN A 418 -1.42 8.68 40.36
C GLN A 418 -0.22 8.93 39.43
N PRO A 419 0.64 7.93 39.21
CA PRO A 419 1.71 8.05 38.21
C PRO A 419 1.09 8.14 36.82
N GLU A 420 1.73 8.92 35.94
CA GLU A 420 1.38 9.10 34.53
C GLU A 420 1.06 7.75 33.84
N PRO A 421 0.10 7.70 32.89
CA PRO A 421 -0.21 6.48 32.19
C PRO A 421 0.99 6.07 31.32
N ARG A 422 1.71 5.03 31.76
CA ARG A 422 2.67 4.34 30.91
C ARG A 422 1.91 3.72 29.74
N TYR A 423 2.35 4.04 28.53
CA TYR A 423 1.92 3.41 27.28
C TYR A 423 1.93 1.88 27.43
N HIS A 424 0.77 1.24 27.21
CA HIS A 424 0.74 -0.19 26.97
C HIS A 424 1.23 -0.43 25.53
N ASP A 425 2.51 -0.78 25.37
CA ASP A 425 3.10 -1.21 24.10
C ASP A 425 2.31 -2.43 23.58
N PRO A 426 1.55 -2.34 22.47
CA PRO A 426 0.66 -3.42 22.04
C PRO A 426 1.39 -4.61 21.38
N PHE A 427 2.67 -4.44 21.05
CA PHE A 427 3.38 -5.38 20.19
C PHE A 427 4.61 -5.97 20.90
N PRO A 428 4.63 -7.29 21.17
CA PRO A 428 5.83 -7.96 21.62
C PRO A 428 6.89 -7.90 20.51
N ILE A 429 8.15 -7.66 20.89
CA ILE A 429 9.28 -7.61 19.97
C ILE A 429 9.46 -8.99 19.33
N ASP A 430 9.48 -9.07 18.00
CA ASP A 430 9.82 -10.31 17.30
C ASP A 430 11.34 -10.52 17.34
N ALA A 431 11.79 -11.61 17.96
CA ALA A 431 13.18 -12.04 18.02
C ALA A 431 13.82 -12.21 16.62
N GLN A 432 13.02 -12.40 15.57
CA GLN A 432 13.50 -12.47 14.18
C GLN A 432 13.79 -11.09 13.56
N THR A 433 13.24 -10.01 14.11
CA THR A 433 13.44 -8.64 13.59
C THR A 433 14.60 -7.92 14.27
N LEU A 434 14.97 -8.30 15.50
CA LEU A 434 16.12 -7.75 16.23
C LEU A 434 17.46 -7.78 15.45
N PRO A 435 17.85 -8.88 14.76
CA PRO A 435 19.11 -8.94 14.03
C PRO A 435 19.18 -7.99 12.82
N LEU A 436 18.03 -7.64 12.22
CA LEU A 436 17.98 -6.66 11.12
C LEU A 436 18.48 -5.29 11.59
N PHE A 437 18.20 -4.94 12.84
CA PHE A 437 18.48 -3.63 13.42
C PHE A 437 19.84 -3.54 14.11
N ASP A 438 20.36 -4.62 14.68
CA ASP A 438 21.74 -4.66 15.17
C ASP A 438 22.75 -4.34 14.04
N THR A 439 22.41 -4.70 12.80
CA THR A 439 23.23 -4.44 11.61
C THR A 439 23.07 -3.02 11.02
N PHE A 440 22.09 -2.21 11.45
CA PHE A 440 22.08 -0.76 11.10
C PHE A 440 23.27 -0.02 11.75
N THR A 441 23.76 -0.55 12.86
CA THR A 441 24.76 0.07 13.73
C THR A 441 26.18 -0.46 13.52
N LEU A 442 26.34 -1.59 12.82
CA LEU A 442 27.61 -2.27 12.62
C LEU A 442 27.96 -2.35 11.12
N ASP A 443 28.99 -1.57 10.76
CA ASP A 443 29.73 -1.52 9.50
C ASP A 443 29.17 -0.71 8.31
N ASN A 444 30.12 -0.15 7.56
CA ASN A 444 30.02 0.92 6.56
C ASN A 444 29.15 0.61 5.33
N ASP A 445 28.64 -0.60 5.18
CA ASP A 445 27.76 -1.00 4.09
C ASP A 445 26.41 -1.43 4.67
N LEU A 446 25.44 -0.51 4.66
CA LEU A 446 24.03 -0.89 4.82
C LEU A 446 23.74 -2.06 3.88
N ILE A 447 23.22 -3.15 4.45
CA ILE A 447 22.89 -4.37 3.71
C ILE A 447 22.13 -3.99 2.45
N LEU A 448 22.73 -4.25 1.28
CA LEU A 448 22.16 -3.92 -0.03
C LEU A 448 20.73 -4.45 -0.19
N ASP A 449 20.39 -5.49 0.58
CA ASP A 449 19.13 -6.19 0.57
C ASP A 449 18.11 -5.71 1.63
N LEU A 450 18.33 -4.61 2.39
CA LEU A 450 17.39 -4.19 3.46
C LEU A 450 15.94 -4.09 2.95
N TRP A 451 15.73 -3.45 1.80
CA TRP A 451 14.39 -3.33 1.22
C TRP A 451 13.84 -4.67 0.77
N SER A 452 14.70 -5.54 0.20
CA SER A 452 14.32 -6.91 -0.16
C SER A 452 13.96 -7.74 1.08
N GLN A 453 14.66 -7.56 2.19
CA GLN A 453 14.37 -8.20 3.46
C GLN A 453 13.02 -7.69 4.00
N LEU A 454 12.81 -6.38 4.07
CA LEU A 454 11.54 -5.78 4.48
C LEU A 454 10.35 -6.25 3.63
N ASP A 455 10.54 -6.40 2.32
CA ASP A 455 9.50 -6.87 1.39
C ASP A 455 9.29 -8.40 1.42
N SER A 456 10.31 -9.19 1.78
CA SER A 456 10.22 -10.66 1.83
C SER A 456 9.86 -11.21 3.20
N LEU A 457 9.74 -10.35 4.23
CA LEU A 457 9.31 -10.78 5.56
C LEU A 457 7.94 -11.45 5.46
N PRO A 458 7.83 -12.75 5.82
CA PRO A 458 6.62 -13.51 5.58
C PRO A 458 5.45 -12.91 6.35
N ILE A 459 4.37 -12.62 5.63
CA ILE A 459 3.05 -12.28 6.20
C ILE A 459 2.42 -13.58 6.73
N SER A 460 3.10 -14.25 7.66
CA SER A 460 2.55 -15.35 8.44
C SER A 460 1.74 -14.78 9.60
N ALA A 461 0.58 -15.37 9.87
CA ALA A 461 -0.20 -15.09 11.05
C ALA A 461 0.66 -15.23 12.31
N TYR A 462 0.56 -14.28 13.24
CA TYR A 462 0.90 -14.56 14.64
C TYR A 462 0.01 -15.71 15.10
N PRO A 463 0.52 -16.69 15.87
CA PRO A 463 -0.35 -17.66 16.51
C PRO A 463 -1.33 -16.86 17.36
N ALA A 464 -2.63 -17.01 17.06
CA ALA A 464 -3.67 -16.49 17.94
C ALA A 464 -3.37 -17.05 19.34
N TYR A 465 -3.21 -16.16 20.32
CA TYR A 465 -3.17 -16.57 21.71
C TYR A 465 -4.43 -17.41 21.96
N SER A 466 -4.20 -18.71 22.17
CA SER A 466 -5.19 -19.73 22.51
C SER A 466 -5.79 -19.50 23.88
#